data_AF-A0A925CXP7-F1
#
_entry.id   AF-A0A925CXP7-F1
#
_cell.length_a   1.000
_cell.length_b   1.000
_cell.length_c   1.000
_cell.angle_alpha   90.00
_cell.angle_beta   90.00
_cell.angle_gamma   90.00
#
_symmetry.space_group_name_H-M   'P 1'
#
loop_
_entity.id
_entity.type
_entity.pdbx_description
1 polymer ?
#
loop_
_entity_poly.entity_id
_entity_poly.type
_entity_poly.pdbx_seq_one_letter_code
_entity_poly.pdbx_strand_id
1 'polypeptide(L)'
;MKILNEEYFSCVLEEISEAKSTIDLIMFHFSFSKSKTHITSKLFDALSNAHKRGVYIRVILDRDNQEDLYMSNRINKVRYDDLKSIGIDVKFDIEQS
;
A
#
# COMPACT_ATOMS: atom_id res chain seq x y z
N MET A 1 -1.53 -22.97 4.28
CA MET A 1 -2.10 -22.64 2.96
C MET A 1 -0.96 -22.24 2.03
N LYS A 2 -0.99 -22.68 0.77
CA LYS A 2 -0.04 -22.23 -0.27
C LYS A 2 -0.83 -21.34 -1.23
N ILE A 3 -0.24 -20.22 -1.64
CA ILE A 3 -0.81 -19.32 -2.63
C ILE A 3 0.10 -19.35 -3.85
N LEU A 4 -0.45 -19.57 -5.05
CA LEU A 4 0.32 -19.56 -6.28
C LEU A 4 0.66 -18.12 -6.68
N ASN A 5 1.74 -17.95 -7.45
CA ASN A 5 2.18 -16.61 -7.85
C ASN A 5 1.12 -15.90 -8.71
N GLU A 6 0.45 -16.63 -9.60
CA GLU A 6 -0.66 -16.10 -10.40
C GLU A 6 -1.91 -15.71 -9.56
N GLU A 7 -2.09 -16.33 -8.40
CA GLU A 7 -3.25 -16.11 -7.51
C GLU A 7 -2.96 -15.07 -6.42
N TYR A 8 -1.68 -14.78 -6.18
CA TYR A 8 -1.23 -13.94 -5.07
C TYR A 8 -2.00 -12.63 -4.99
N PHE A 9 -2.11 -11.93 -6.12
CA PHE A 9 -2.76 -10.63 -6.12
C PHE A 9 -4.27 -10.72 -5.89
N SER A 10 -4.95 -11.72 -6.46
CA SER A 10 -6.38 -11.93 -6.17
C SER A 10 -6.64 -12.28 -4.72
N CYS A 11 -5.83 -13.15 -4.12
CA CYS A 11 -5.94 -13.49 -2.70
C CYS A 11 -5.75 -12.25 -1.82
N VAL A 12 -4.75 -11.41 -2.10
CA VAL A 12 -4.55 -10.16 -1.35
C VAL A 12 -5.78 -9.24 -1.44
N LEU A 13 -6.37 -9.09 -2.63
CA LEU A 13 -7.57 -8.27 -2.79
C LEU A 13 -8.79 -8.86 -2.04
N GLU A 14 -8.94 -10.18 -2.04
CA GLU A 14 -9.99 -10.88 -1.31
C GLU A 14 -9.85 -10.65 0.20
N GLU A 15 -8.67 -10.88 0.77
CA GLU A 15 -8.39 -10.64 2.19
C GLU A 15 -8.69 -9.19 2.62
N ILE A 16 -8.30 -8.20 1.80
CA ILE A 16 -8.61 -6.77 2.04
C ILE A 16 -10.12 -6.51 1.96
N SER A 17 -10.83 -7.19 1.05
CA SER A 17 -12.27 -7.02 0.88
C SER A 17 -13.07 -7.62 2.05
N GLU A 18 -12.55 -8.72 2.62
CA GLU A 18 -13.21 -9.44 3.71
C GLU A 18 -12.88 -8.88 5.09
N ALA A 19 -11.74 -8.19 5.24
CA ALA A 19 -11.31 -7.56 6.48
C ALA A 19 -12.43 -6.73 7.15
N LYS A 20 -12.63 -6.99 8.45
CA LYS A 20 -13.73 -6.41 9.25
C LYS A 20 -13.27 -5.30 10.20
N SER A 21 -12.04 -5.35 10.70
CA SER A 21 -11.57 -4.47 11.78
C SER A 21 -10.28 -3.74 11.43
N THR A 22 -9.25 -4.47 11.01
CA THR A 22 -7.90 -3.92 10.85
C THR A 22 -7.18 -4.46 9.62
N ILE A 23 -6.35 -3.61 8.99
CA ILE A 23 -5.37 -4.01 7.98
C ILE A 23 -4.03 -3.35 8.33
N ASP A 24 -2.99 -4.17 8.44
CA ASP A 24 -1.62 -3.72 8.68
C ASP A 24 -0.79 -4.06 7.45
N LEU A 25 -0.15 -3.05 6.86
CA LEU A 25 0.60 -3.18 5.61
C LEU A 25 1.98 -2.57 5.75
N ILE A 26 3.00 -3.32 5.34
CA ILE A 26 4.38 -2.83 5.18
C ILE A 26 4.77 -3.06 3.73
N MET A 27 5.27 -2.03 3.06
CA MET A 27 5.54 -2.08 1.61
C MET A 27 6.86 -1.42 1.25
N PHE A 28 7.71 -2.17 0.55
CA PHE A 28 8.93 -1.64 -0.08
C PHE A 28 8.60 -0.65 -1.20
N HIS A 29 7.75 -1.03 -2.16
CA HIS A 29 7.34 -0.16 -3.26
C HIS A 29 5.82 -0.14 -3.44
N PHE A 30 5.19 1.02 -3.24
CA PHE A 30 3.77 1.22 -3.51
C PHE A 30 3.54 1.96 -4.84
N SER A 31 4.05 1.47 -5.97
CA SER A 31 3.90 2.21 -7.24
C SER A 31 2.61 1.89 -7.99
N PHE A 32 1.85 2.93 -8.37
CA PHE A 32 0.74 2.79 -9.32
C PHE A 32 0.65 4.00 -10.26
N SER A 33 0.13 3.76 -11.47
CA SER A 33 -0.26 4.83 -12.39
C SER A 33 -1.70 5.23 -12.11
N LYS A 34 -2.02 6.53 -12.23
CA LYS A 34 -3.43 6.99 -12.21
C LYS A 34 -4.25 6.42 -13.39
N SER A 35 -3.60 5.83 -14.39
CA SER A 35 -4.28 4.94 -15.32
C SER A 35 -4.83 3.72 -14.56
N LYS A 36 -6.17 3.55 -14.57
CA LYS A 36 -6.91 2.46 -13.91
C LYS A 36 -6.51 1.04 -14.35
N THR A 37 -5.59 0.91 -15.29
CA THR A 37 -5.11 -0.36 -15.84
C THR A 37 -4.00 -1.01 -15.01
N HIS A 38 -3.32 -0.27 -14.10
CA HIS A 38 -2.23 -0.84 -13.32
C HIS A 38 -2.74 -1.68 -12.15
N ILE A 39 -2.14 -2.85 -11.93
CA ILE A 39 -2.58 -3.81 -10.90
C ILE A 39 -2.57 -3.19 -9.50
N THR A 40 -1.53 -2.42 -9.17
CA THR A 40 -1.39 -1.73 -7.89
C THR A 40 -2.41 -0.59 -7.70
N SER A 41 -3.06 -0.08 -8.76
CA SER A 41 -4.19 0.85 -8.62
C SER A 41 -5.38 0.14 -7.97
N LYS A 42 -5.58 -1.15 -8.26
CA LYS A 42 -6.61 -1.97 -7.61
C LYS A 42 -6.33 -2.17 -6.12
N LEU A 43 -5.06 -2.26 -5.72
CA LEU A 43 -4.67 -2.33 -4.31
C LEU A 43 -5.05 -1.03 -3.58
N PHE A 44 -4.77 0.13 -4.18
CA PHE A 44 -5.19 1.41 -3.63
C PHE A 44 -6.71 1.51 -3.49
N ASP A 45 -7.46 1.14 -4.53
CA ASP A 45 -8.93 1.15 -4.50
C ASP A 45 -9.48 0.20 -3.42
N ALA A 46 -8.88 -0.99 -3.27
CA ALA A 46 -9.28 -1.96 -2.25
C ALA A 46 -9.05 -1.42 -0.83
N LEU A 47 -7.89 -0.80 -0.56
CA LEU A 47 -7.60 -0.15 0.72
C LEU A 47 -8.55 1.03 0.98
N SER A 48 -8.82 1.86 -0.04
CA SER A 48 -9.78 2.97 0.06
C SER A 48 -11.19 2.48 0.40
N ASN A 49 -11.63 1.41 -0.26
CA ASN A 49 -12.94 0.82 0.01
C ASN A 49 -13.01 0.19 1.41
N ALA A 50 -11.94 -0.48 1.86
CA ALA A 50 -11.88 -1.00 3.23
C ALA A 50 -11.96 0.12 4.27
N HIS A 51 -11.22 1.21 4.07
CA HIS A 51 -11.27 2.38 4.95
C HIS A 51 -12.68 2.97 5.02
N LYS A 52 -13.37 3.12 3.88
CA LYS A 52 -14.77 3.58 3.82
C LYS A 52 -15.76 2.67 4.55
N ARG A 53 -15.46 1.37 4.67
CA ARG A 53 -16.26 0.42 5.48
C ARG A 53 -16.01 0.56 6.98
N GLY A 54 -15.06 1.40 7.40
CA GLY A 54 -14.68 1.58 8.81
C GLY A 54 -13.53 0.69 9.27
N VAL A 55 -12.84 0.00 8.35
CA VAL A 55 -11.64 -0.77 8.68
C VAL A 55 -10.50 0.20 9.02
N TYR A 56 -9.84 -0.03 10.15
CA TYR A 56 -8.66 0.75 10.55
C TYR A 56 -7.43 0.25 9.81
N ILE A 57 -6.74 1.15 9.10
CA ILE A 57 -5.61 0.77 8.23
C ILE A 57 -4.36 1.50 8.68
N ARG A 58 -3.29 0.73 8.93
CA ARG A 58 -1.94 1.24 9.23
C ARG A 58 -0.99 0.81 8.13
N VAL A 59 -0.23 1.76 7.60
CA VAL A 59 0.72 1.52 6.52
C VAL A 59 2.10 2.03 6.90
N ILE A 60 3.12 1.20 6.74
CA ILE A 60 4.52 1.61 6.74
C ILE A 60 5.03 1.50 5.30
N LEU A 61 5.47 2.63 4.76
CA LEU A 61 6.13 2.68 3.45
C LEU A 61 7.63 2.79 3.65
N ASP A 62 8.36 2.08 2.82
CA ASP A 62 9.81 2.17 2.79
C ASP A 62 10.27 3.58 2.37
N ARG A 63 11.32 4.09 3.01
CA ARG A 63 11.99 5.32 2.59
C ARG A 63 13.51 5.18 2.68
N ASP A 64 14.07 4.63 1.61
CA ASP A 64 15.52 4.55 1.40
C ASP A 64 16.21 5.92 1.34
N ASN A 65 17.53 5.90 1.49
CA ASN A 65 18.40 7.06 1.35
C ASN A 65 18.37 7.64 -0.09
N GLN A 66 18.76 8.91 -0.26
CA GLN A 66 18.71 9.59 -1.57
C GLN A 66 19.58 8.95 -2.64
N GLU A 67 20.60 8.19 -2.24
CA GLU A 67 21.59 7.56 -3.11
C GLU A 67 21.25 6.11 -3.47
N ASP A 68 20.15 5.56 -2.92
CA ASP A 68 19.76 4.18 -3.16
C ASP A 68 19.17 3.94 -4.56
N LEU A 69 19.55 2.80 -5.14
CA LEU A 69 19.25 2.44 -6.53
C LEU A 69 17.76 2.29 -6.81
N TYR A 70 16.98 1.90 -5.80
CA TYR A 70 15.56 1.60 -5.95
C TYR A 70 14.65 2.83 -5.84
N MET A 71 15.18 3.96 -5.36
CA MET A 71 14.49 5.25 -5.28
C MET A 71 13.11 5.18 -4.59
N SER A 72 12.94 4.28 -3.62
CA SER A 72 11.69 4.09 -2.89
C SER A 72 11.22 5.40 -2.24
N ASN A 73 12.16 6.24 -1.79
CA ASN A 73 11.87 7.57 -1.26
C ASN A 73 11.12 8.52 -2.21
N ARG A 74 11.31 8.41 -3.53
CA ARG A 74 10.59 9.21 -4.52
C ARG A 74 9.28 8.55 -4.90
N ILE A 75 9.33 7.23 -5.12
CA ILE A 75 8.17 6.43 -5.52
C ILE A 75 7.09 6.49 -4.43
N ASN A 76 7.48 6.20 -3.19
CA ASN A 76 6.56 6.14 -2.06
C ASN A 76 6.14 7.53 -1.57
N LYS A 77 6.91 8.61 -1.83
CA LYS A 77 6.49 9.97 -1.46
C LYS A 77 5.14 10.37 -2.04
N VAL A 78 4.95 10.18 -3.34
CA VAL A 78 3.66 10.55 -3.98
C VAL A 78 2.52 9.68 -3.43
N ARG A 79 2.83 8.44 -3.07
CA ARG A 79 1.86 7.42 -2.64
C ARG A 79 1.46 7.59 -1.19
N TYR A 80 2.39 8.03 -0.37
CA TYR A 80 2.16 8.51 0.99
C TYR A 80 1.11 9.63 0.97
N ASP A 81 1.30 10.63 0.09
CA ASP A 81 0.36 11.74 -0.04
C ASP A 81 -1.03 11.24 -0.51
N ASP A 82 -1.08 10.34 -1.50
CA ASP A 82 -2.32 9.73 -2.00
C ASP A 82 -3.09 9.00 -0.87
N LEU A 83 -2.40 8.15 -0.09
CA LEU A 83 -3.01 7.38 1.01
C LEU A 83 -3.42 8.27 2.20
N LYS A 84 -2.59 9.25 2.57
CA LYS A 84 -2.95 10.22 3.63
C LYS A 84 -4.17 11.06 3.24
N SER A 85 -4.29 11.45 1.97
CA SER A 85 -5.42 12.26 1.49
C SER A 85 -6.79 11.57 1.65
N ILE A 86 -6.81 10.23 1.72
CA ILE A 86 -8.04 9.44 1.93
C ILE A 86 -8.23 8.96 3.37
N GLY A 87 -7.42 9.44 4.32
CA GLY A 87 -7.60 9.18 5.76
C GLY A 87 -6.88 7.96 6.32
N ILE A 88 -6.03 7.29 5.54
CA ILE A 88 -5.26 6.12 6.01
C ILE A 88 -4.07 6.56 6.89
N ASP A 89 -3.80 5.82 7.98
CA ASP A 89 -2.64 6.09 8.83
C ASP A 89 -1.34 5.54 8.21
N VAL A 90 -0.63 6.40 7.48
CA VAL A 90 0.65 6.07 6.85
C VAL A 90 1.83 6.67 7.59
N LYS A 91 2.93 5.92 7.68
CA LYS A 91 4.24 6.37 8.15
C LYS A 91 5.32 5.89 7.17
N PHE A 92 6.47 6.57 7.18
CA PHE A 92 7.67 6.02 6.57
C PHE A 92 8.44 5.22 7.62
N ASP A 93 9.05 4.10 7.23
CA ASP A 93 10.25 3.68 7.94
C ASP A 93 11.37 4.68 7.60
N ILE A 94 12.22 4.97 8.57
CA ILE A 94 13.34 5.88 8.38
C ILE A 94 14.53 5.25 9.10
N GLU A 95 15.69 5.28 8.48
CA GLU A 95 16.93 5.00 9.20
C GLU A 95 17.14 6.12 10.24
N GLN A 96 17.61 5.76 11.45
CA GLN A 96 17.99 6.76 12.44
C GLN A 96 19.15 7.60 11.88
N SER A 97 18.94 8.91 11.82
CA SER A 97 19.97 9.91 11.51
C SER A 97 20.96 10.09 12.64
#